data_AF-A0A1A8KRU8-F1
#
_entry.id   AF-A0A1A8KRU8-F1
#
_cell.length_a   1.000
_cell.length_b   1.000
_cell.length_c   1.000
_cell.angle_alpha   90.00
_cell.angle_beta   90.00
_cell.angle_gamma   90.00
#
_symmetry.space_group_name_H-M   'P 1'
#
loop_
_entity.id
_entity.type
_entity.pdbx_description
1 polymer ?
#
loop_
_entity_poly.entity_id
_entity_poly.type
_entity_poly.pdbx_seq_one_letter_code
_entity_poly.pdbx_strand_id
1 'polypeptide(L)' 'EKLRPRVNESMYHALIYATVLEMQAMMTFQHDDISNAGNTMKHAQEVCQRFRHKSSGLSNKSVGGSFSEVQ' A
#
# COMPACT_ATOMS: atom_id res chain seq x y z
N GLU A 1 11.61 8.24 -10.09
CA GLU A 1 10.82 9.49 -10.15
C GLU A 1 9.38 9.34 -10.67
N LYS A 2 9.10 8.47 -11.66
CA LYS A 2 7.77 8.41 -12.32
C LYS A 2 6.60 7.95 -11.43
N LEU A 3 6.85 7.19 -10.36
CA LEU A 3 5.79 6.60 -9.53
C LEU A 3 5.20 7.57 -8.50
N ARG A 4 6.06 8.28 -7.76
CA ARG A 4 5.68 9.17 -6.63
C ARG A 4 4.58 10.18 -6.97
N PRO A 5 4.57 10.85 -8.13
CA PRO A 5 3.56 11.88 -8.41
C PRO A 5 2.12 11.36 -8.44
N ARG A 6 1.91 10.06 -8.69
CA ARG A 6 0.57 9.49 -8.92
C ARG A 6 0.14 8.48 -7.86
N VAL A 7 0.89 8.36 -6.75
CA VAL A 7 0.58 7.38 -5.69
C VAL A 7 -0.78 7.62 -5.02
N ASN A 8 -1.31 8.84 -5.06
CA ASN A 8 -2.63 9.17 -4.49
C ASN A 8 -3.81 8.87 -5.43
N GLU A 9 -3.53 8.77 -6.73
CA GLU A 9 -4.55 8.78 -7.78
C GLU A 9 -4.62 7.46 -8.56
N SER A 10 -3.67 6.56 -8.34
CA SER A 10 -3.60 5.31 -9.06
C SER A 10 -3.17 4.19 -8.12
N MET A 11 -4.03 3.18 -7.98
CA MET A 11 -3.72 1.96 -7.22
C MET A 11 -2.38 1.35 -7.67
N TYR A 12 -2.15 1.26 -8.98
CA TYR A 12 -0.92 0.67 -9.52
C TYR A 12 0.33 1.47 -9.14
N HIS A 13 0.28 2.81 -9.20
CA HIS A 13 1.43 3.62 -8.82
C HIS A 13 1.70 3.54 -7.31
N ALA A 14 0.65 3.48 -6.49
CA ALA A 14 0.77 3.33 -5.05
C ALA A 14 1.40 1.98 -4.68
N LEU A 15 0.86 0.87 -5.21
CA LEU A 15 1.32 -0.48 -4.91
C LEU A 15 2.74 -0.73 -5.41
N ILE A 16 3.05 -0.40 -6.67
CA ILE A 16 4.38 -0.60 -7.23
C ILE A 16 5.41 0.24 -6.45
N TYR A 17 5.06 1.47 -6.07
CA TYR A 17 5.95 2.30 -5.27
C TYR A 17 6.21 1.72 -3.89
N ALA A 18 5.17 1.23 -3.20
CA ALA A 18 5.30 0.55 -1.91
C ALA A 18 6.19 -0.70 -2.01
N THR A 19 5.96 -1.57 -3.00
CA THR A 19 6.78 -2.78 -3.22
C THR A 19 8.24 -2.46 -3.49
N VAL A 20 8.54 -1.42 -4.26
CA VAL A 20 9.92 -0.98 -4.48
C VAL A 20 10.58 -0.53 -3.18
N LEU A 21 9.87 0.20 -2.31
CA LEU A 21 10.40 0.61 -1.01
C LEU A 21 10.59 -0.59 -0.07
N GLU A 22 9.71 -1.58 -0.07
CA GLU A 22 9.90 -2.83 0.70
C GLU A 22 11.15 -3.58 0.24
N MET A 23 11.34 -3.72 -1.08
CA MET A 23 12.56 -4.32 -1.63
C MET A 23 13.82 -3.55 -1.19
N GLN A 24 13.77 -2.21 -1.19
CA GLN A 24 14.88 -1.37 -0.71
C GLN A 24 15.15 -1.57 0.79
N ALA A 25 14.09 -1.52 1.61
CA ALA A 25 14.19 -1.72 3.05
C ALA A 25 14.73 -3.11 3.42
N MET A 26 14.38 -4.15 2.67
CA MET A 26 14.92 -5.49 2.89
C MET A 26 16.40 -5.60 2.53
N MET A 27 16.88 -4.83 1.53
CA MET A 27 18.31 -4.83 1.16
C MET A 27 19.20 -4.11 2.18
N THR A 28 18.68 -3.06 2.82
CA THR A 28 19.45 -2.24 3.79
C THR A 28 19.22 -2.65 5.25
N PHE A 29 18.05 -3.26 5.52
CA PHE A 29 17.56 -3.66 6.84
C PHE A 29 17.62 -2.53 7.88
N GLN A 30 17.53 -1.28 7.44
CA GLN A 30 17.49 -0.11 8.34
C GLN A 30 16.08 0.10 8.88
N HIS A 31 15.97 0.39 10.17
CA HIS A 31 14.67 0.57 10.82
C HIS A 31 13.84 1.68 10.16
N ASP A 32 14.48 2.78 9.79
CA ASP A 32 13.82 3.92 9.14
C ASP A 32 13.26 3.54 7.76
N ASP A 33 14.02 2.74 6.98
CA ASP A 33 13.57 2.26 5.68
C ASP A 33 12.38 1.31 5.81
N ILE A 34 12.43 0.39 6.79
CA ILE A 34 11.34 -0.54 7.11
C ILE A 34 10.08 0.22 7.53
N SER A 35 10.22 1.21 8.42
CA SER A 35 9.11 2.06 8.87
C SER A 35 8.50 2.86 7.73
N ASN A 36 9.34 3.47 6.88
CA ASN A 36 8.90 4.21 5.71
C ASN A 36 8.19 3.33 4.67
N ALA A 37 8.70 2.13 4.40
CA ALA A 37 8.07 1.14 3.53
C ALA A 37 6.69 0.73 4.08
N GLY A 38 6.60 0.44 5.38
CA GLY A 38 5.34 0.08 6.04
C GLY A 38 4.30 1.21 6.00
N ASN A 39 4.70 2.46 6.25
CA ASN A 39 3.81 3.61 6.14
C ASN A 39 3.33 3.82 4.70
N THR A 40 4.21 3.61 3.71
CA THR A 40 3.83 3.69 2.29
C THR A 40 2.87 2.58 1.90
N MET A 41 3.03 1.36 2.43
CA MET A 41 2.13 0.24 2.18
C MET A 41 0.73 0.50 2.76
N LYS A 42 0.64 1.03 3.99
CA LYS A 42 -0.65 1.46 4.58
C LYS A 42 -1.36 2.48 3.69
N HIS A 43 -0.62 3.48 3.20
CA HIS A 43 -1.17 4.46 2.27
C HIS A 43 -1.65 3.83 0.96
N ALA A 44 -0.91 2.86 0.41
CA ALA A 44 -1.33 2.13 -0.78
C ALA A 44 -2.63 1.33 -0.54
N GLN A 45 -2.78 0.70 0.64
CA GLN A 45 -4.03 0.03 1.03
C GLN A 45 -5.22 1.00 1.07
N GLU A 46 -5.04 2.20 1.60
CA GLU A 46 -6.09 3.24 1.60
C GLU A 46 -6.47 3.69 0.19
N VAL A 47 -5.51 3.80 -0.73
CA VAL A 47 -5.78 4.07 -2.16
C VAL A 47 -6.60 2.93 -2.75
N CYS A 48 -6.17 1.67 -2.57
CA CYS A 48 -6.91 0.50 -3.04
C CYS A 48 -8.33 0.45 -2.49
N GLN A 49 -8.50 0.73 -1.20
CA GLN A 49 -9.81 0.75 -0.55
C GLN A 49 -10.71 1.86 -1.12
N ARG A 50 -10.19 3.07 -1.36
CA ARG A 50 -10.95 4.15 -2.00
C ARG A 50 -11.43 3.77 -3.40
N PHE A 51 -10.57 3.13 -4.20
CA PHE A 51 -10.94 2.64 -5.52
C PHE A 51 -11.95 1.49 -5.46
N ARG A 52 -11.82 0.58 -4.49
CA ARG A 52 -12.81 -0.46 -4.22
C ARG A 52 -14.17 0.16 -3.88
N HIS A 53 -14.21 1.15 -3.00
CA HIS A 53 -15.45 1.82 -2.58
C HIS A 53 -16.08 2.69 -3.67
N LYS A 54 -15.27 3.33 -4.54
CA LYS A 54 -15.77 4.02 -5.74
C LYS A 54 -16.41 3.06 -6.74
N SER A 55 -15.94 1.81 -6.79
CA SER A 55 -16.51 0.77 -7.65
C SER A 55 -17.78 0.13 -7.03
N SER A 56 -17.84 0.04 -5.70
CA SER A 56 -18.93 -0.62 -4.96
C SER A 56 -20.21 0.20 -4.79
N GLY A 57 -20.48 1.18 -5.67
CA GLY A 57 -21.86 1.60 -5.94
C GLY A 57 -22.74 0.45 -6.45
N LEU A 58 -22.12 -0.68 -6.81
CA LEU A 58 -22.75 -1.97 -7.07
C LEU A 58 -22.11 -3.03 -6.14
N SER A 59 -22.90 -3.56 -5.21
CA SER A 59 -22.72 -4.83 -4.47
C SER A 59 -21.80 -4.88 -3.23
N ASN A 60 -22.48 -4.86 -2.07
CA ASN A 60 -22.30 -5.63 -0.83
C ASN A 60 -20.91 -5.82 -0.17
N LYS A 61 -20.78 -5.16 0.98
CA LYS A 61 -20.36 -5.66 2.31
C LYS A 61 -19.52 -6.95 2.37
N SER A 62 -18.21 -6.79 2.60
CA SER A 62 -17.43 -7.69 3.47
C SER A 62 -16.22 -6.96 4.03
N VAL A 63 -16.26 -6.81 5.36
CA VAL A 63 -15.21 -6.40 6.28
C VAL A 63 -14.45 -7.66 6.68
N GLY A 64 -13.12 -7.56 6.85
CA GLY A 64 -12.36 -8.54 7.64
C GLY A 64 -11.12 -9.09 6.93
N GLY A 65 -9.95 -8.64 7.38
CA GLY A 65 -8.65 -9.17 6.99
C GLY A 65 -7.57 -8.62 7.91
N SER A 66 -7.61 -9.03 9.17
CA SER A 66 -6.54 -8.80 10.15
C SER A 66 -5.27 -9.50 9.64
N PHE A 67 -4.24 -8.75 9.28
CA PHE A 67 -2.92 -9.30 9.01
C PHE A 67 -2.25 -9.61 10.35
N SER A 68 -2.33 -10.86 10.79
CA SER A 68 -1.54 -11.36 11.92
C SER A 68 -0.10 -11.55 11.47
N GLU A 69 0.80 -10.76 12.07
CA GLU A 69 2.25 -10.93 12.08
C GLU A 69 2.59 -12.30 12.70
N VAL A 70 3.29 -13.16 11.96
CA VAL A 70 3.79 -14.44 12.48
C VAL A 70 5.11 -14.17 13.19
N GLN A 71 5.11 -14.36 14.52
CA GLN A 71 6.29 -14.39 15.38
C GLN A 71 7.00 -15.74 15.29
#